data_AF-A0A651HM64-F1
#
_entry.id   AF-A0A651HM64-F1
#
_cell.length_a   1.000
_cell.length_b   1.000
_cell.length_c   1.000
_cell.angle_alpha   90.00
_cell.angle_beta   90.00
_cell.angle_gamma   90.00
#
_symmetry.space_group_name_H-M   'P 1'
#
loop_
_entity.id
_entity.type
_entity.pdbx_description
1 polymer ?
#
loop_
_entity_poly.entity_id
_entity_poly.type
_entity_poly.pdbx_seq_one_letter_code
_entity_poly.pdbx_strand_id
1 'polypeptide(L)'
;MCRGTSSTAASPRWRRPSPGPRARAPTWPLSSIRSEGSNTDRGAVDASPTEDTTMNYGRRKTDWGMYQSNEILSRPPEALVVLLYQRLLVELQRADRQIGAGELEGKAVSLSKASSILFELMGSLNHEVGGEIAGRLAALYSYFVREIHEVDRSLDRKRLQRLVEVITPLHESWSRAAQQSVGGAPVAGSNTAPANP
;
A
#
# COMPACT_ATOMS: atom_id res chain seq x y z
N MET A 1 10.74 65.23 -4.53
CA MET A 1 11.24 64.48 -3.36
C MET A 1 10.70 63.06 -3.44
N CYS A 2 11.64 62.12 -3.52
CA CYS A 2 11.67 60.66 -3.31
C CYS A 2 10.48 59.75 -3.66
N ARG A 3 10.73 58.90 -4.67
CA ARG A 3 10.07 57.64 -5.01
C ARG A 3 10.40 56.58 -3.94
N GLY A 4 9.42 55.82 -3.47
CA GLY A 4 9.59 54.65 -2.61
C GLY A 4 9.52 53.36 -3.43
N THR A 5 10.61 52.60 -3.41
CA THR A 5 10.90 51.43 -4.24
C THR A 5 10.30 50.13 -3.70
N SER A 6 9.82 49.27 -4.60
CA SER A 6 9.42 47.89 -4.38
C SER A 6 10.58 47.04 -3.84
N SER A 7 10.36 46.33 -2.73
CA SER A 7 11.33 45.37 -2.18
C SER A 7 10.91 43.93 -2.52
N THR A 8 11.54 43.38 -3.54
CA THR A 8 11.46 41.98 -3.98
C THR A 8 12.22 41.08 -3.00
N ALA A 9 11.51 40.20 -2.29
CA ALA A 9 12.12 39.18 -1.42
C ALA A 9 12.60 37.99 -2.27
N ALA A 10 13.92 37.81 -2.35
CA ALA A 10 14.59 36.73 -3.06
C ALA A 10 14.63 35.43 -2.24
N SER A 11 14.28 34.32 -2.89
CA SER A 11 14.25 32.97 -2.31
C SER A 11 15.64 32.43 -1.93
N PRO A 12 15.80 31.59 -0.88
CA PRO A 12 17.08 31.00 -0.52
C PRO A 12 17.47 29.87 -1.48
N ARG A 13 18.56 30.06 -2.21
CA ARG A 13 19.15 29.08 -3.14
C ARG A 13 20.14 28.20 -2.37
N TRP A 14 19.73 27.00 -1.95
CA TRP A 14 20.61 26.01 -1.32
C TRP A 14 21.72 25.58 -2.29
N ARG A 15 22.99 25.83 -1.93
CA ARG A 15 24.18 25.36 -2.67
C ARG A 15 24.40 23.87 -2.42
N ARG A 16 24.59 23.09 -3.49
CA ARG A 16 25.12 21.72 -3.43
C ARG A 16 26.66 21.76 -3.41
N PRO A 17 27.35 20.99 -2.55
CA PRO A 17 28.80 20.80 -2.67
C PRO A 17 29.14 19.68 -3.67
N SER A 18 30.25 19.87 -4.40
CA SER A 18 30.77 18.99 -5.45
C SER A 18 31.42 17.70 -4.90
N PRO A 19 31.43 16.57 -5.64
CA PRO A 19 32.09 15.35 -5.19
C PRO A 19 33.61 15.36 -5.46
N GLY A 20 34.40 15.07 -4.42
CA GLY A 20 35.85 14.80 -4.52
C GLY A 20 36.18 13.34 -4.91
N PRO A 21 37.45 13.03 -5.21
CA PRO A 21 37.87 11.77 -5.84
C PRO A 21 37.91 10.56 -4.88
N ARG A 22 37.63 9.37 -5.42
CA ARG A 22 37.50 8.07 -4.74
C ARG A 22 38.87 7.48 -4.35
N ALA A 23 39.06 7.11 -3.08
CA ALA A 23 40.24 6.40 -2.59
C ALA A 23 40.14 4.87 -2.81
N ARG A 24 41.27 4.24 -3.13
CA ARG A 24 41.45 2.80 -3.44
C ARG A 24 41.55 1.93 -2.17
N ALA A 25 41.12 0.67 -2.25
CA ALA A 25 41.15 -0.32 -1.17
C ALA A 25 42.58 -0.82 -0.85
N PRO A 26 42.87 -1.23 0.41
CA PRO A 26 44.20 -1.70 0.81
C PRO A 26 44.43 -3.20 0.53
N THR A 27 45.63 -3.51 0.07
CA THR A 27 46.16 -4.87 -0.17
C THR A 27 46.87 -5.36 1.09
N TRP A 28 46.43 -6.48 1.67
CA TRP A 28 47.12 -7.17 2.75
C TRP A 28 48.13 -8.18 2.18
N PRO A 29 49.32 -8.38 2.78
CA PRO A 29 50.26 -9.41 2.34
C PRO A 29 50.00 -10.76 3.03
N LEU A 30 50.06 -11.83 2.24
CA LEU A 30 50.02 -13.24 2.65
C LEU A 30 51.39 -13.68 3.21
N SER A 31 51.66 -13.42 4.50
CA SER A 31 52.80 -14.04 5.19
C SER A 31 52.77 -13.78 6.70
N SER A 32 51.91 -14.51 7.41
CA SER A 32 52.10 -14.79 8.85
C SER A 32 51.29 -16.03 9.24
N ILE A 33 51.66 -17.17 8.68
CA ILE A 33 51.26 -18.50 9.17
C ILE A 33 52.52 -19.15 9.73
N ARG A 34 52.45 -19.58 11.02
CA ARG A 34 53.30 -20.52 11.80
C ARG A 34 53.53 -19.93 13.21
N SER A 35 53.46 -20.62 14.35
CA SER A 35 53.49 -22.04 14.72
C SER A 35 52.84 -22.29 16.10
N GLU A 36 52.25 -23.48 16.23
CA GLU A 36 52.33 -24.45 17.34
C GLU A 36 51.95 -24.07 18.79
N GLY A 37 51.17 -24.95 19.40
CA GLY A 37 50.66 -24.83 20.77
C GLY A 37 51.32 -25.72 21.81
N SER A 38 50.84 -25.58 23.05
CA SER A 38 50.79 -26.59 24.13
C SER A 38 49.92 -25.99 25.26
N ASN A 39 48.77 -26.60 25.59
CA ASN A 39 48.52 -27.37 26.81
C ASN A 39 48.98 -26.64 28.10
N THR A 40 48.17 -26.31 29.10
CA THR A 40 47.37 -27.22 29.95
C THR A 40 46.49 -26.39 30.89
N ASP A 41 45.26 -26.87 31.05
CA ASP A 41 44.30 -26.75 32.17
C ASP A 41 44.62 -25.83 33.37
N ARG A 42 43.72 -24.85 33.63
CA ARG A 42 43.32 -24.40 34.98
C ARG A 42 41.89 -23.85 34.92
N GLY A 43 40.94 -24.62 35.44
CA GLY A 43 39.67 -24.07 35.89
C GLY A 43 39.88 -23.13 37.09
N ALA A 44 39.30 -21.92 37.00
CA ALA A 44 38.86 -21.14 38.16
C ALA A 44 38.01 -19.96 37.67
N VAL A 45 36.80 -19.93 38.19
CA VAL A 45 35.86 -18.82 38.27
C VAL A 45 36.57 -17.52 38.67
N ASP A 46 36.38 -16.43 37.92
CA ASP A 46 35.89 -15.13 38.45
C ASP A 46 35.87 -14.02 37.37
N ALA A 47 34.89 -13.13 37.53
CA ALA A 47 34.83 -11.73 37.09
C ALA A 47 35.25 -11.37 35.64
N SER A 48 34.25 -11.24 34.75
CA SER A 48 34.38 -10.36 33.57
C SER A 48 34.15 -8.89 33.97
N PRO A 49 34.98 -7.94 33.48
CA PRO A 49 35.02 -6.57 33.99
C PRO A 49 34.00 -5.64 33.31
N THR A 50 33.76 -4.53 34.00
CA THR A 50 32.81 -3.44 33.73
C THR A 50 32.94 -2.74 32.38
N GLU A 51 31.76 -2.61 31.76
CA GLU A 51 31.16 -1.52 30.97
C GLU A 51 31.74 -1.04 29.62
N ASP A 52 30.75 -0.78 28.76
CA ASP A 52 30.72 0.00 27.53
C ASP A 52 31.42 -0.57 26.30
N THR A 53 30.64 -1.29 25.46
CA THR A 53 30.68 -1.08 24.00
C THR A 53 29.40 -1.65 23.42
N THR A 54 28.49 -0.76 23.05
CA THR A 54 27.57 -0.87 21.89
C THR A 54 27.61 -2.22 21.15
N MET A 55 26.83 -3.20 21.61
CA MET A 55 26.41 -4.30 20.74
C MET A 55 25.37 -3.75 19.78
N ASN A 56 25.89 -3.28 18.66
CA ASN A 56 25.26 -3.12 17.37
C ASN A 56 24.19 -4.21 17.16
N TYR A 57 22.93 -3.83 17.37
CA TYR A 57 21.77 -4.56 16.89
C TYR A 57 21.84 -4.56 15.36
N GLY A 58 22.62 -5.50 14.84
CA GLY A 58 22.71 -5.82 13.43
C GLY A 58 21.33 -6.20 12.94
N ARG A 59 20.59 -5.19 12.47
CA ARG A 59 19.55 -5.21 11.44
C ARG A 59 19.00 -6.61 11.14
N ARG A 60 18.25 -7.19 12.08
CA ARG A 60 17.23 -8.17 11.69
C ARG A 60 16.17 -7.36 10.98
N LYS A 61 16.11 -7.49 9.65
CA LYS A 61 14.87 -7.22 8.92
C LYS A 61 13.82 -8.08 9.61
N THR A 62 13.07 -7.49 10.51
CA THR A 62 11.90 -8.11 11.10
C THR A 62 10.98 -8.51 9.95
N ASP A 63 10.77 -9.82 9.81
CA ASP A 63 9.75 -10.46 8.98
C ASP A 63 8.36 -10.00 9.46
N TRP A 64 7.93 -8.79 9.07
CA TRP A 64 6.55 -8.33 9.25
C TRP A 64 5.64 -8.73 8.08
N GLY A 65 6.19 -9.40 7.05
CA GLY A 65 5.47 -9.76 5.82
C GLY A 65 4.60 -11.02 5.91
N MET A 66 4.71 -11.84 6.96
CA MET A 66 4.04 -13.15 7.00
C MET A 66 2.72 -13.17 7.78
N TYR A 67 2.46 -12.19 8.66
CA TYR A 67 1.21 -12.15 9.45
C TYR A 67 0.11 -11.29 8.83
N GLN A 68 0.43 -10.42 7.86
CA GLN A 68 -0.59 -9.64 7.13
C GLN A 68 -1.33 -10.45 6.05
N SER A 69 -0.77 -11.60 5.63
CA SER A 69 -1.36 -12.43 4.59
C SER A 69 -2.65 -13.12 5.04
N ASN A 70 -2.75 -13.52 6.32
CA ASN A 70 -3.89 -14.30 6.80
C ASN A 70 -5.16 -13.47 7.07
N GLU A 71 -5.03 -12.17 7.37
CA GLU A 71 -6.19 -11.27 7.52
C GLU A 71 -6.83 -10.88 6.18
N ILE A 72 -6.06 -10.90 5.08
CA ILE A 72 -6.60 -10.68 3.73
C ILE A 72 -7.28 -11.95 3.22
N LEU A 73 -6.76 -13.13 3.59
CA LEU A 73 -7.26 -14.44 3.16
C LEU A 73 -8.51 -14.90 3.93
N SER A 74 -8.82 -14.33 5.10
CA SER A 74 -9.97 -14.70 5.94
C SER A 74 -11.07 -13.62 5.98
N ARG A 75 -11.07 -12.69 5.01
CA ARG A 75 -12.17 -11.73 4.87
C ARG A 75 -13.38 -12.39 4.22
N PRO A 76 -14.61 -12.09 4.69
CA PRO A 76 -15.81 -12.52 3.98
C PRO A 76 -15.75 -11.97 2.54
N PRO A 77 -16.23 -12.74 1.54
CA PRO A 77 -16.12 -12.38 0.12
C PRO A 77 -16.69 -10.98 -0.17
N GLU A 78 -17.69 -10.55 0.60
CA GLU A 78 -18.29 -9.23 0.53
C GLU A 78 -17.33 -8.09 0.90
N ALA A 79 -16.45 -8.30 1.89
CA ALA A 79 -15.44 -7.31 2.28
C ALA A 79 -14.34 -7.14 1.23
N LEU A 80 -14.05 -8.18 0.43
CA LEU A 80 -13.13 -8.08 -0.70
C LEU A 80 -13.72 -7.23 -1.82
N VAL A 81 -15.00 -7.40 -2.14
CA VAL A 81 -15.70 -6.58 -3.14
C VAL A 81 -15.64 -5.10 -2.78
N VAL A 82 -15.91 -4.75 -1.51
CA VAL A 82 -15.82 -3.35 -1.04
C VAL A 82 -14.42 -2.76 -1.24
N LEU A 83 -13.37 -3.51 -0.91
CA LEU A 83 -11.99 -3.06 -1.11
C LEU A 83 -11.63 -2.86 -2.60
N LEU A 84 -12.12 -3.73 -3.48
CA LEU A 84 -11.93 -3.59 -4.93
C LEU A 84 -12.58 -2.31 -5.44
N TYR A 85 -13.81 -2.01 -5.04
CA TYR A 85 -14.47 -0.76 -5.36
C TYR A 85 -13.71 0.48 -4.84
N GLN A 86 -13.21 0.42 -3.60
CA GLN A 86 -12.39 1.50 -3.05
C GLN A 86 -11.14 1.74 -3.91
N ARG A 87 -10.44 0.67 -4.31
CA ARG A 87 -9.27 0.80 -5.17
C ARG A 87 -9.62 1.33 -6.55
N LEU A 88 -10.73 0.87 -7.14
CA LEU A 88 -11.24 1.36 -8.42
C LEU A 88 -11.44 2.88 -8.38
N LEU A 89 -12.13 3.40 -7.37
CA LEU A 89 -12.37 4.84 -7.20
C LEU A 89 -11.04 5.63 -7.07
N VAL A 90 -10.08 5.10 -6.31
CA VAL A 90 -8.75 5.72 -6.16
C VAL A 90 -8.01 5.82 -7.50
N GLU A 91 -8.03 4.76 -8.31
CA GLU A 91 -7.37 4.75 -9.63
C GLU A 91 -8.07 5.68 -10.63
N LEU A 92 -9.41 5.76 -10.62
CA LEU A 92 -10.15 6.69 -11.47
C LEU A 92 -9.87 8.15 -11.10
N GLN A 93 -9.85 8.49 -9.80
CA GLN A 93 -9.47 9.83 -9.35
C GLN A 93 -8.01 10.16 -9.66
N ARG A 94 -7.12 9.16 -9.60
CA ARG A 94 -5.72 9.33 -10.00
C ARG A 94 -5.61 9.64 -11.49
N ALA A 95 -6.34 8.91 -12.33
CA ALA A 95 -6.40 9.16 -13.77
C ALA A 95 -6.93 10.56 -14.08
N ASP A 96 -7.97 11.05 -13.38
CA ASP A 96 -8.48 12.42 -13.57
C ASP A 96 -7.40 13.48 -13.29
N ARG A 97 -6.64 13.33 -12.20
CA ARG A 97 -5.53 14.24 -11.88
C ARG A 97 -4.42 14.18 -12.92
N GLN A 98 -4.09 12.98 -13.41
CA GLN A 98 -3.05 12.80 -14.44
C GLN A 98 -3.45 13.41 -15.78
N ILE A 99 -4.72 13.24 -16.20
CA ILE A 99 -5.26 13.91 -17.38
C ILE A 99 -5.18 15.43 -17.21
N GLY A 100 -5.56 15.95 -16.03
CA GLY A 100 -5.45 17.37 -15.71
C GLY A 100 -4.02 17.92 -15.71
N ALA A 101 -3.03 17.08 -15.38
CA ALA A 101 -1.61 17.43 -15.38
C ALA A 101 -0.90 17.19 -16.73
N GLY A 102 -1.57 16.58 -17.72
CA GLY A 102 -0.96 16.21 -18.99
C GLY A 102 -0.07 14.95 -18.95
N GLU A 103 -0.16 14.15 -17.89
CA GLU A 103 0.63 12.93 -17.67
C GLU A 103 0.00 11.72 -18.41
N LEU A 104 0.26 11.61 -19.71
CA LEU A 104 -0.43 10.65 -20.61
C LEU A 104 -0.06 9.18 -20.34
N GLU A 105 1.21 8.87 -20.05
CA GLU A 105 1.61 7.51 -19.66
C GLU A 105 1.03 7.17 -18.29
N GLY A 106 1.06 8.14 -17.37
CA GLY A 106 0.53 8.01 -16.04
C GLY A 106 -0.96 7.63 -16.03
N LYS A 107 -1.79 8.35 -16.82
CA LYS A 107 -3.23 8.02 -16.92
C LYS A 107 -3.45 6.61 -17.47
N ALA A 108 -2.68 6.18 -18.46
CA ALA A 108 -2.91 4.91 -19.14
C ALA A 108 -2.69 3.75 -18.17
N VAL A 109 -1.66 3.85 -17.33
CA VAL A 109 -1.40 2.89 -16.24
C VAL A 109 -2.54 2.87 -15.23
N SER A 110 -3.04 4.03 -14.79
CA SER A 110 -4.12 4.11 -13.81
C SER A 110 -5.44 3.56 -14.36
N LEU A 111 -5.80 3.91 -15.61
CA LEU A 111 -7.00 3.41 -16.29
C LEU A 111 -6.90 1.90 -16.57
N SER A 112 -5.72 1.40 -16.95
CA SER A 112 -5.49 -0.05 -17.11
C SER A 112 -5.73 -0.81 -15.81
N LYS A 113 -5.23 -0.29 -14.67
CA LYS A 113 -5.50 -0.87 -13.35
C LYS A 113 -6.99 -0.85 -12.98
N ALA A 114 -7.68 0.25 -13.29
CA ALA A 114 -9.12 0.35 -13.08
C ALA A 114 -9.88 -0.72 -13.88
N SER A 115 -9.53 -0.92 -15.16
CA SER A 115 -10.11 -1.99 -15.99
C SER A 115 -9.81 -3.39 -15.46
N SER A 116 -8.58 -3.66 -14.99
CA SER A 116 -8.25 -4.95 -14.36
C SER A 116 -9.14 -5.24 -13.16
N ILE A 117 -9.35 -4.27 -12.28
CA ILE A 117 -10.24 -4.43 -11.11
C ILE A 117 -11.67 -4.76 -11.53
N LEU A 118 -12.17 -4.13 -12.60
CA LEU A 118 -13.51 -4.44 -13.13
C LEU A 118 -13.59 -5.87 -13.68
N PHE A 119 -12.54 -6.38 -14.33
CA PHE A 119 -12.51 -7.77 -14.77
C PHE A 119 -12.47 -8.76 -13.60
N GLU A 120 -11.71 -8.46 -12.54
CA GLU A 120 -11.74 -9.27 -11.30
C GLU A 120 -13.13 -9.26 -10.66
N LEU A 121 -13.80 -8.11 -10.61
CA LEU A 121 -15.18 -8.00 -10.12
C LEU A 121 -16.14 -8.85 -10.97
N MET A 122 -16.01 -8.83 -12.29
CA MET A 122 -16.80 -9.69 -13.18
C MET A 122 -16.53 -11.18 -12.91
N GLY A 123 -15.26 -11.57 -12.74
CA GLY A 123 -14.88 -12.96 -12.45
C GLY A 123 -15.35 -13.44 -11.08
N SER A 124 -15.59 -12.53 -10.13
CA SER A 124 -16.11 -12.85 -8.80
C SER A 124 -17.63 -13.09 -8.75
N LEU A 125 -18.37 -12.81 -9.83
CA LEU A 125 -19.83 -12.96 -9.86
C LEU A 125 -20.22 -14.44 -9.89
N ASN A 126 -21.02 -14.86 -8.91
CA ASN A 126 -21.63 -16.18 -8.93
C ASN A 126 -22.92 -16.17 -9.77
N HIS A 127 -22.82 -16.67 -11.00
CA HIS A 127 -23.95 -16.75 -11.94
C HIS A 127 -24.98 -17.83 -11.58
N GLU A 128 -24.60 -18.85 -10.81
CA GLU A 128 -25.52 -19.91 -10.39
C GLU A 128 -26.49 -19.43 -9.31
N VAL A 129 -25.97 -18.67 -8.33
CA VAL A 129 -26.77 -18.11 -7.23
C VAL A 129 -27.41 -16.77 -7.63
N GLY A 130 -26.67 -15.93 -8.35
CA GLY A 130 -27.11 -14.58 -8.72
C GLY A 130 -27.99 -14.50 -9.96
N GLY A 131 -28.01 -15.54 -10.80
CA GLY A 131 -28.85 -15.64 -12.00
C GLY A 131 -28.88 -14.35 -12.83
N GLU A 132 -30.09 -13.79 -12.99
CA GLU A 132 -30.30 -12.56 -13.76
C GLU A 132 -29.58 -11.33 -13.18
N ILE A 133 -29.47 -11.23 -11.86
CA ILE A 133 -28.82 -10.09 -11.19
C ILE A 133 -27.31 -10.10 -11.50
N ALA A 134 -26.67 -11.27 -11.44
CA ALA A 134 -25.28 -11.42 -11.83
C ALA A 134 -25.06 -11.04 -13.31
N GLY A 135 -25.98 -11.42 -14.20
CA GLY A 135 -25.95 -11.01 -15.61
C GLY A 135 -26.05 -9.49 -15.80
N ARG A 136 -26.96 -8.83 -15.09
CA ARG A 136 -27.13 -7.36 -15.14
C ARG A 136 -25.89 -6.64 -14.61
N LEU A 137 -25.28 -7.13 -13.52
CA LEU A 137 -24.04 -6.57 -12.98
C LEU A 137 -22.86 -6.75 -13.95
N ALA A 138 -22.72 -7.91 -14.57
CA ALA A 138 -21.68 -8.15 -15.58
C ALA A 138 -21.82 -7.19 -16.78
N ALA A 139 -23.04 -6.94 -17.24
CA ALA A 139 -23.31 -5.96 -18.29
C ALA A 139 -22.94 -4.53 -17.86
N LEU A 140 -23.23 -4.16 -16.61
CA LEU A 140 -22.86 -2.86 -16.06
C LEU A 140 -21.34 -2.69 -15.94
N TYR A 141 -20.60 -3.69 -15.46
CA TYR A 141 -19.15 -3.65 -15.40
C TYR A 141 -18.53 -3.59 -16.81
N SER A 142 -19.10 -4.31 -17.77
CA SER A 142 -18.69 -4.24 -19.18
C SER A 142 -18.91 -2.85 -19.79
N TYR A 143 -19.96 -2.14 -19.36
CA TYR A 143 -20.19 -0.75 -19.73
C TYR A 143 -19.11 0.17 -19.13
N PHE A 144 -18.75 0.01 -17.85
CA PHE A 144 -17.69 0.81 -17.22
C PHE A 144 -16.33 0.64 -17.90
N VAL A 145 -15.94 -0.59 -18.25
CA VAL A 145 -14.69 -0.83 -18.99
C VAL A 145 -14.67 -0.08 -20.32
N ARG A 146 -15.81 -0.08 -21.04
CA ARG A 146 -15.95 0.65 -22.30
C ARG A 146 -15.79 2.15 -22.10
N GLU A 147 -16.46 2.73 -21.11
CA GLU A 147 -16.34 4.16 -20.80
C GLU A 147 -14.91 4.53 -20.39
N ILE A 148 -14.20 3.66 -19.66
CA ILE A 148 -12.77 3.86 -19.33
C ILE A 148 -11.93 3.92 -20.61
N HIS A 149 -12.15 3.02 -21.57
CA HIS A 149 -11.45 3.09 -22.86
C HIS A 149 -11.81 4.34 -23.66
N GLU A 150 -13.06 4.78 -23.61
CA GLU A 150 -13.45 6.04 -24.23
C GLU A 150 -12.75 7.25 -23.61
N VAL A 151 -12.62 7.28 -22.28
CA VAL A 151 -11.85 8.32 -21.57
C VAL A 151 -10.37 8.26 -21.94
N ASP A 152 -9.79 7.06 -22.04
CA ASP A 152 -8.38 6.91 -22.38
C ASP A 152 -8.05 7.52 -23.76
N ARG A 153 -8.97 7.37 -24.73
CA ARG A 153 -8.86 7.94 -26.08
C ARG A 153 -9.21 9.43 -26.16
N SER A 154 -10.28 9.85 -25.50
CA SER A 154 -10.82 11.22 -25.62
C SER A 154 -10.21 12.22 -24.65
N LEU A 155 -9.60 11.74 -23.56
CA LEU A 155 -9.13 12.56 -22.44
C LEU A 155 -10.24 13.42 -21.79
N ASP A 156 -11.51 13.03 -21.96
CA ASP A 156 -12.65 13.76 -21.41
C ASP A 156 -12.78 13.49 -19.89
N ARG A 157 -12.26 14.44 -19.11
CA ARG A 157 -12.37 14.45 -17.64
C ARG A 157 -13.82 14.47 -17.15
N LYS A 158 -14.75 15.12 -17.87
CA LYS A 158 -16.15 15.17 -17.47
C LYS A 158 -16.81 13.80 -17.58
N ARG A 159 -16.44 13.02 -18.61
CA ARG A 159 -16.89 11.63 -18.76
C ARG A 159 -16.37 10.76 -17.61
N LEU A 160 -15.10 10.93 -17.22
CA LEU A 160 -14.52 10.21 -16.08
C LEU A 160 -15.19 10.58 -14.75
N GLN A 161 -15.50 11.86 -14.53
CA GLN A 161 -16.21 12.32 -13.33
C GLN A 161 -17.62 11.72 -13.22
N ARG A 162 -18.39 11.72 -14.31
CA ARG A 162 -19.70 11.04 -14.35
C ARG A 162 -19.58 9.54 -14.06
N LEU A 163 -18.53 8.89 -14.55
CA LEU A 163 -18.29 7.48 -14.26
C LEU A 163 -18.06 7.25 -12.76
N VAL A 164 -17.27 8.11 -12.10
CA VAL A 164 -17.06 8.08 -10.64
C VAL A 164 -18.36 8.31 -9.87
N GLU A 165 -19.20 9.26 -10.31
CA GLU A 165 -20.52 9.54 -9.72
C GLU A 165 -21.45 8.33 -9.79
N VAL A 166 -21.39 7.53 -10.86
CA VAL A 166 -22.18 6.30 -11.00
C VAL A 166 -21.63 5.16 -10.15
N ILE A 167 -20.31 5.02 -10.04
CA ILE A 167 -19.68 3.91 -9.29
C ILE A 167 -19.79 4.11 -7.77
N THR A 168 -19.73 5.35 -7.28
CA THR A 168 -19.80 5.69 -5.85
C THR A 168 -21.02 5.09 -5.13
N PRO A 169 -22.27 5.28 -5.58
CA PRO A 169 -23.45 4.70 -4.92
C PRO A 169 -23.49 3.18 -4.97
N LEU A 170 -22.90 2.55 -5.99
CA LEU A 170 -22.73 1.09 -6.01
C LEU A 170 -21.81 0.63 -4.89
N HIS A 171 -20.65 1.28 -4.75
CA HIS A 171 -19.71 1.00 -3.65
C HIS A 171 -20.38 1.17 -2.27
N GLU A 172 -21.17 2.21 -2.07
CA GLU A 172 -21.91 2.43 -0.82
C GLU A 172 -22.94 1.33 -0.55
N SER A 173 -23.64 0.89 -1.59
CA SER A 173 -24.63 -0.20 -1.50
C SER A 173 -23.97 -1.52 -1.09
N TRP A 174 -22.83 -1.86 -1.70
CA TRP A 174 -22.03 -3.04 -1.30
C TRP A 174 -21.45 -2.90 0.11
N SER A 175 -21.02 -1.71 0.49
CA SER A 175 -20.51 -1.44 1.84
C SER A 175 -21.59 -1.66 2.90
N ARG A 176 -22.83 -1.23 2.63
CA ARG A 176 -23.98 -1.47 3.51
C ARG A 176 -24.34 -2.95 3.59
N ALA A 177 -24.33 -3.67 2.46
CA ALA A 177 -24.58 -5.11 2.44
C ALA A 177 -23.55 -5.88 3.28
N ALA A 178 -22.26 -5.57 3.12
CA ALA A 178 -21.17 -6.17 3.90
C ALA A 178 -21.26 -5.89 5.41
N GLN A 179 -21.79 -4.73 5.82
CA GLN A 179 -22.03 -4.43 7.23
C GLN A 179 -23.19 -5.25 7.81
N GLN A 180 -24.23 -5.51 7.01
CA GLN A 180 -25.38 -6.32 7.43
C GLN A 180 -25.01 -7.80 7.58
N SER A 181 -24.12 -8.33 6.73
CA SER A 181 -23.64 -9.71 6.85
C SER A 181 -22.73 -9.93 8.06
N VAL A 182 -21.92 -8.92 8.45
CA VAL A 182 -21.08 -8.97 9.65
C VAL A 182 -21.87 -8.72 10.94
N GLY A 183 -22.97 -7.97 10.89
CA GLY A 183 -23.82 -7.63 12.05
C GLY A 183 -24.75 -8.75 12.56
N GLY A 184 -24.70 -9.95 11.96
CA GLY A 184 -25.61 -11.06 12.28
C GLY A 184 -25.21 -11.95 13.46
N ALA A 185 -24.07 -11.72 14.13
CA ALA A 185 -23.69 -12.47 15.32
C ALA A 185 -24.19 -11.76 16.59
N PRO A 186 -25.18 -12.31 17.34
CA PRO A 186 -25.55 -11.76 18.62
C PRO A 186 -24.38 -12.00 19.58
N VAL A 187 -23.67 -10.95 19.96
CA VAL A 187 -22.85 -10.96 21.16
C VAL A 187 -23.80 -11.06 22.34
N ALA A 188 -24.12 -12.30 22.71
CA ALA A 188 -24.82 -12.61 23.95
C ALA A 188 -23.95 -12.12 25.10
N GLY A 189 -24.23 -10.91 25.57
CA GLY A 189 -23.69 -10.35 26.80
C GLY A 189 -24.27 -11.13 27.98
N SER A 190 -23.67 -12.27 28.32
CA SER A 190 -23.85 -12.90 29.63
C SER A 190 -23.04 -12.12 30.65
N ASN A 191 -23.60 -10.99 31.11
CA ASN A 191 -23.15 -10.38 32.35
C ASN A 191 -23.74 -11.19 33.52
N THR A 192 -23.12 -12.34 33.82
CA THR A 192 -23.39 -13.07 35.06
C THR A 192 -22.41 -12.56 36.11
N ALA A 193 -22.87 -11.61 36.92
CA ALA A 193 -22.19 -11.23 38.15
C ALA A 193 -22.22 -12.41 39.13
N PRO A 194 -21.08 -12.89 39.65
CA PRO A 194 -21.12 -13.78 40.79
C PRO A 194 -21.46 -12.97 42.03
N ALA A 195 -22.61 -13.26 42.62
CA ALA A 195 -22.91 -12.95 44.00
C ALA A 195 -21.79 -13.50 44.91
N ASN A 196 -21.38 -12.71 45.90
CA ASN A 196 -20.63 -13.22 47.05
C ASN A 196 -21.24 -12.60 48.33
N PRO A 197 -21.25 -13.35 49.45
CA PRO A 197 -22.20 -13.22 50.55
C PRO A 197 -21.97 -12.01 51.45
#